data_AF-A0AAW1IM03-F1
#
_entry.id   AF-A0AAW1IM03-F1
#
_cell.length_a   1.000
_cell.length_b   1.000
_cell.length_c   1.000
_cell.angle_alpha   90.00
_cell.angle_beta   90.00
_cell.angle_gamma   90.00
#
_symmetry.space_group_name_H-M   'P 1'
#
loop_
_entity.id
_entity.type
_entity.pdbx_description
1 polymer ?
#
loop_
_entity_poly.entity_id
_entity_poly.type
_entity_poly.pdbx_seq_one_letter_code
_entity_poly.pdbx_strand_id
1 'polypeptide(L)'
;MDDLYVPCLKLCYMIYIISFLTLISSTEDKITASTSISGDKTVVSAGGGNFELGFFKPGASSNFYIGIWYKKISLHTVVWVANRDIPITDKNSFELTLLNGNLVVLKCQIIPIQYLFGLQI
;
A
#
# COMPACT_ATOMS: atom_id res chain seq x y z
N MET A 1 33.98 8.94 -35.77
CA MET A 1 32.57 8.54 -36.04
C MET A 1 31.86 8.22 -34.72
N ASP A 2 32.31 8.87 -33.63
CA ASP A 2 32.15 8.38 -32.25
C ASP A 2 31.34 9.35 -31.39
N ASP A 3 31.32 10.64 -31.76
CA ASP A 3 30.55 11.69 -31.07
C ASP A 3 29.02 11.56 -31.24
N LEU A 4 28.56 10.79 -32.23
CA LEU A 4 27.14 10.57 -32.50
C LEU A 4 26.57 9.36 -31.72
N TYR A 5 27.43 8.48 -31.22
CA TYR A 5 27.01 7.24 -30.53
C TYR A 5 26.79 7.45 -29.03
N VAL A 6 27.59 8.31 -28.39
CA VAL A 6 27.51 8.64 -26.95
C VAL A 6 26.15 9.26 -26.55
N PRO A 7 25.56 10.20 -27.32
CA PRO A 7 24.23 10.75 -27.02
C PRO A 7 23.13 9.71 -27.18
N CYS A 8 23.23 8.86 -28.22
CA CYS A 8 22.27 7.80 -28.50
C CYS A 8 22.27 6.74 -27.38
N LEU A 9 23.45 6.31 -26.92
CA LEU A 9 23.56 5.36 -25.81
C LEU A 9 22.97 5.91 -24.52
N LYS A 10 23.21 7.19 -24.22
CA LYS A 10 22.64 7.87 -23.05
C LYS A 10 21.12 7.99 -23.14
N LEU A 11 20.59 8.27 -24.34
CA LEU A 11 19.16 8.31 -24.59
C LEU A 11 18.50 6.94 -24.42
N CYS A 12 19.10 5.89 -24.97
CA CYS A 12 18.63 4.51 -24.80
C CYS A 12 18.60 4.09 -23.32
N TYR A 13 19.63 4.46 -22.56
CA TYR A 13 19.67 4.21 -21.11
C TYR A 13 18.56 4.96 -20.36
N MET A 14 18.31 6.23 -20.68
CA MET A 14 17.21 6.99 -20.08
C MET A 14 15.84 6.36 -20.40
N ILE A 15 15.62 5.93 -21.65
CA ILE A 15 14.39 5.24 -22.07
C ILE A 15 14.22 3.93 -21.30
N TYR A 16 15.30 3.16 -21.12
CA TYR A 16 15.28 1.91 -20.34
C TYR A 16 14.92 2.15 -18.87
N ILE A 17 15.47 3.21 -18.24
CA ILE A 17 15.11 3.58 -16.87
C ILE A 17 13.65 4.00 -16.79
N ILE A 18 13.16 4.82 -17.72
CA ILE A 18 11.76 5.26 -17.75
C ILE A 18 10.82 4.07 -17.91
N SER A 19 11.09 3.16 -18.85
CA SER A 19 10.24 1.97 -19.06
C SER A 19 10.21 1.08 -17.82
N PHE A 20 11.36 0.86 -17.18
CA PHE A 20 11.45 0.11 -15.93
C PHE A 20 10.66 0.77 -14.78
N LEU A 21 10.74 2.10 -14.65
CA LEU A 21 9.95 2.84 -13.64
C LEU A 21 8.44 2.75 -13.90
N THR A 22 8.00 2.79 -15.16
CA THR A 22 6.58 2.65 -15.51
C THR A 22 6.03 1.24 -15.24
N LEU A 23 6.87 0.21 -15.31
CA LEU A 23 6.50 -1.18 -14.97
C LEU A 23 6.21 -1.36 -13.48
N ILE A 24 6.88 -0.60 -12.61
CA ILE A 24 6.74 -0.70 -11.14
C ILE A 24 5.62 0.23 -10.63
N SER A 25 5.29 1.28 -11.39
CA SER A 25 4.29 2.28 -11.00
C SER A 25 2.88 1.88 -11.44
N SER A 26 2.31 0.83 -10.84
CA SER A 26 0.86 0.57 -10.89
C SER A 26 0.19 1.14 -9.64
N THR A 27 -0.82 2.00 -9.82
CA THR A 27 -1.66 2.48 -8.72
C THR A 27 -3.01 1.80 -8.81
N GLU A 28 -3.34 0.99 -7.80
CA GLU A 28 -4.67 0.42 -7.67
C GLU A 28 -5.61 1.50 -7.12
N ASP A 29 -6.75 1.69 -7.78
CA ASP A 29 -7.83 2.60 -7.38
C ASP A 29 -9.02 1.86 -6.75
N LYS A 30 -8.92 0.52 -6.65
CA LYS A 30 -9.99 -0.38 -6.21
C LYS A 30 -9.45 -1.46 -5.28
N ILE A 31 -10.25 -1.79 -4.27
CA ILE A 31 -10.12 -3.02 -3.50
C ILE A 31 -11.09 -4.02 -4.11
N THR A 32 -10.62 -5.21 -4.46
CA THR A 32 -11.44 -6.30 -4.99
C THR A 32 -11.44 -7.47 -4.01
N ALA A 33 -12.30 -8.48 -4.21
CA ALA A 33 -12.32 -9.65 -3.35
C ALA A 33 -11.00 -10.46 -3.36
N SER A 34 -10.14 -10.23 -4.35
CA SER A 34 -8.82 -10.87 -4.48
C SER A 34 -7.67 -10.01 -3.97
N THR A 35 -7.94 -8.77 -3.54
CA THR A 35 -6.90 -7.86 -3.06
C THR A 35 -7.23 -7.34 -1.67
N SER A 36 -6.22 -7.31 -0.80
CA SER A 36 -6.30 -6.65 0.49
C SER A 36 -5.26 -5.53 0.58
N ILE A 37 -5.48 -4.64 1.55
CA ILE A 37 -4.53 -3.61 1.95
C ILE A 37 -3.94 -4.03 3.29
N SER A 38 -2.62 -4.13 3.38
CA SER A 38 -1.87 -4.39 4.61
C SER A 38 -0.55 -3.62 4.58
N GLY A 39 0.04 -3.39 5.76
CA GLY A 39 1.32 -2.69 5.86
C GLY A 39 1.28 -1.29 5.23
N ASP A 40 2.22 -1.04 4.32
CA ASP A 40 2.37 0.23 3.58
C ASP A 40 1.60 0.28 2.26
N LYS A 41 0.83 -0.76 1.93
CA LYS A 41 0.00 -0.72 0.73
C LYS A 41 -1.07 0.36 0.89
N THR A 42 -1.34 1.09 -0.18
CA THR A 42 -2.40 2.10 -0.24
C THR A 42 -3.21 1.96 -1.54
N VAL A 43 -4.38 2.57 -1.55
CA VAL A 43 -5.23 2.72 -2.74
C VAL A 43 -5.41 4.21 -3.02
N VAL A 44 -5.22 4.61 -4.27
CA VAL A 44 -5.26 6.02 -4.67
C VAL A 44 -6.46 6.25 -5.56
N SER A 45 -7.24 7.30 -5.26
CA SER A 45 -8.45 7.61 -6.02
C SER A 45 -8.16 7.78 -7.52
N ALA A 46 -9.04 7.25 -8.37
CA ALA A 46 -9.04 7.54 -9.80
C ALA A 46 -9.17 9.05 -10.11
N GLY A 47 -8.96 9.44 -11.36
CA GLY A 47 -9.19 10.83 -11.80
C GLY A 47 -8.19 11.83 -11.20
N GLY A 48 -6.93 11.41 -11.06
CA GLY A 48 -5.83 12.30 -10.67
C GLY A 48 -5.29 12.10 -9.27
N GLY A 49 -5.75 11.13 -8.47
CA GLY A 49 -5.10 10.76 -7.22
C GLY A 49 -5.10 11.84 -6.15
N ASN A 50 -6.26 12.46 -5.92
CA ASN A 50 -6.42 13.49 -4.89
C ASN A 50 -6.56 12.90 -3.49
N PHE A 51 -7.11 11.69 -3.38
CA PHE A 51 -7.30 10.96 -2.13
C PHE A 51 -6.49 9.67 -2.11
N GLU A 52 -6.11 9.26 -0.91
CA GLU A 52 -5.41 8.01 -0.66
C GLU A 52 -5.98 7.34 0.59
N LEU A 53 -6.17 6.02 0.50
CA LEU A 53 -6.69 5.15 1.54
C LEU A 53 -5.60 4.18 1.97
N GLY A 54 -5.41 4.02 3.28
CA GLY A 54 -4.50 3.02 3.83
C GLY A 54 -4.33 3.12 5.34
N PHE A 55 -3.33 2.42 5.85
CA PHE A 55 -2.92 2.53 7.24
C PHE A 55 -2.05 3.77 7.44
N PHE A 56 -2.29 4.51 8.51
CA PHE A 56 -1.50 5.67 8.88
C PHE A 56 -1.33 5.77 10.40
N LYS A 57 -0.35 6.56 10.82
CA LYS A 57 -0.02 6.81 12.23
C LYS A 57 -0.18 8.31 12.53
N PRO A 58 -1.12 8.74 13.40
CA PRO A 58 -1.29 10.15 13.71
C PRO A 58 -0.19 10.65 14.65
N GLY A 59 0.57 11.66 14.20
CA GLY A 59 1.59 12.33 15.01
C GLY A 59 2.58 11.36 15.66
N ALA A 60 2.78 11.51 16.97
CA ALA A 60 3.71 10.69 17.76
C ALA A 60 3.08 9.38 18.31
N SER A 61 1.84 9.05 17.94
CA SER A 61 1.14 7.82 18.38
C SER A 61 1.95 6.55 18.07
N SER A 62 1.80 5.48 18.86
CA SER A 62 2.27 4.13 18.50
C SER A 62 1.23 3.32 17.72
N ASN A 63 0.01 3.83 17.63
CA ASN A 63 -1.14 3.15 17.05
C ASN A 63 -1.39 3.56 15.60
N PHE A 64 -1.78 2.58 14.80
CA PHE A 64 -2.23 2.70 13.43
C PHE A 64 -3.74 2.80 13.32
N TYR A 65 -4.16 3.55 12.31
CA TYR A 65 -5.55 3.71 11.92
C TYR A 65 -5.68 3.53 10.41
N ILE A 66 -6.86 3.16 9.97
CA ILE A 66 -7.25 3.12 8.57
C ILE A 66 -7.99 4.40 8.28
N GLY A 67 -7.53 5.14 7.28
CA GLY A 67 -8.14 6.43 6.96
C GLY A 67 -7.97 6.83 5.50
N ILE A 68 -8.68 7.89 5.15
CA ILE A 68 -8.58 8.56 3.86
C ILE A 68 -7.98 9.94 4.11
N TRP A 69 -6.98 10.32 3.32
CA TRP A 69 -6.33 11.64 3.39
C TRP A 69 -6.13 12.24 2.01
N TYR A 70 -5.83 13.54 1.98
CA TYR A 70 -5.40 14.23 0.76
C TYR A 70 -3.98 13.84 0.39
N LYS A 71 -3.79 13.20 -0.77
CA LYS A 71 -2.47 12.73 -1.22
C LYS A 71 -1.55 13.86 -1.67
N LYS A 72 -2.11 14.91 -2.25
CA LYS A 72 -1.36 16.03 -2.87
C LYS A 72 -1.09 17.20 -1.92
N ILE A 73 -1.56 17.12 -0.67
CA ILE A 73 -1.32 18.15 0.34
C ILE A 73 -0.16 17.67 1.21
N SER A 74 0.87 18.51 1.35
CA SER A 74 2.07 18.20 2.13
C SER A 74 1.77 17.96 3.61
N LEU A 75 0.82 18.70 4.16
CA LEU A 75 0.25 18.40 5.47
C LEU A 75 -0.69 17.19 5.36
N HIS A 76 -0.34 16.12 6.06
CA HIS A 76 -1.13 14.87 6.09
C HIS A 76 -2.52 15.12 6.71
N THR A 77 -3.47 15.49 5.86
CA THR A 77 -4.80 15.94 6.26
C THR A 77 -5.79 14.79 6.07
N VAL A 78 -6.13 14.15 7.18
CA VAL A 78 -7.03 13.00 7.23
C VAL A 78 -8.48 13.49 7.23
N VAL A 79 -9.27 13.03 6.25
CA VAL A 79 -10.68 13.41 6.08
C VAL A 79 -11.64 12.37 6.65
N TRP A 80 -11.19 11.13 6.81
CA TRP A 80 -12.00 10.04 7.37
C TRP A 80 -11.13 8.99 8.05
N VAL A 81 -11.65 8.37 9.11
CA VAL A 81 -10.97 7.31 9.87
C VAL A 81 -11.97 6.20 10.18
N ALA A 82 -11.65 4.96 9.82
CA ALA A 82 -12.52 3.79 10.00
C ALA A 82 -12.56 3.33 11.47
N ASN A 83 -11.39 3.06 12.05
CA ASN A 83 -11.23 2.39 13.33
C ASN A 83 -10.91 3.38 14.46
N ARG A 84 -11.67 4.46 14.57
CA ARG A 84 -11.42 5.54 15.56
C ARG A 84 -11.40 5.03 17.01
N ASP A 85 -12.26 4.08 17.33
CA ASP A 85 -12.42 3.57 18.70
C ASP A 85 -11.52 2.37 19.00
N ILE A 86 -11.02 1.68 17.97
CA ILE A 86 -10.25 0.44 18.09
C ILE A 86 -8.95 0.57 17.27
N PRO A 87 -7.91 1.23 17.83
CA PRO A 87 -6.62 1.37 17.16
C PRO A 87 -5.91 0.03 16.93
N ILE A 88 -5.04 0.00 15.93
CA ILE A 88 -4.23 -1.16 15.55
C ILE A 88 -2.79 -0.98 16.03
N THR A 89 -2.20 -1.98 16.66
CA THR A 89 -0.83 -1.89 17.20
C THR A 89 0.26 -2.19 16.16
N ASP A 90 -0.06 -2.99 15.14
CA ASP A 90 0.86 -3.34 14.07
C ASP A 90 0.11 -3.50 12.74
N LYS A 91 0.33 -2.57 11.81
CA LYS A 91 -0.28 -2.55 10.47
C LYS A 91 0.03 -3.79 9.62
N ASN A 92 1.09 -4.54 9.93
CA ASN A 92 1.44 -5.76 9.20
C ASN A 92 0.65 -6.99 9.68
N SER A 93 0.13 -6.93 10.90
CA SER A 93 -0.69 -7.99 11.50
C SER A 93 -2.19 -7.87 11.15
N PHE A 94 -2.58 -6.83 10.40
CA PHE A 94 -3.96 -6.61 9.99
C PHE A 94 -4.05 -6.37 8.49
N GLU A 95 -5.21 -6.70 7.92
CA GLU A 95 -5.55 -6.39 6.54
C GLU A 95 -6.96 -5.81 6.43
N LEU A 96 -7.11 -4.82 5.55
CA LEU A 96 -8.40 -4.31 5.09
C LEU A 96 -8.77 -5.05 3.81
N THR A 97 -9.85 -5.83 3.84
CA THR A 97 -10.24 -6.71 2.73
C THR A 97 -11.76 -6.72 2.53
N LEU A 98 -12.19 -7.20 1.37
CA LEU A 98 -13.60 -7.44 1.08
C LEU A 98 -13.96 -8.88 1.43
N LEU A 99 -14.83 -9.04 2.43
CA LEU A 99 -15.41 -10.33 2.81
C LEU A 99 -16.92 -10.27 2.61
N ASN A 100 -17.43 -11.11 1.70
CA ASN A 100 -18.86 -11.24 1.41
C ASN A 100 -19.54 -9.90 1.07
N GLY A 101 -18.86 -9.06 0.29
CA GLY A 101 -19.36 -7.74 -0.11
C GLY A 101 -19.22 -6.64 0.95
N ASN A 102 -18.71 -6.97 2.14
CA ASN A 102 -18.43 -6.01 3.20
C ASN A 102 -16.94 -5.73 3.30
N LEU A 103 -16.61 -4.47 3.56
CA LEU A 103 -15.25 -4.07 3.86
C LEU A 103 -14.96 -4.33 5.34
N VAL A 104 -14.02 -5.22 5.61
CA VAL A 104 -13.70 -5.69 6.97
C VAL A 104 -12.21 -5.54 7.26
N VAL A 105 -11.88 -5.38 8.53
CA VAL A 105 -10.50 -5.36 9.03
C VAL A 105 -10.26 -6.68 9.75
N LEU A 106 -9.37 -7.50 9.22
CA LEU A 106 -9.06 -8.82 9.77
C LEU A 106 -7.65 -8.82 10.35
N LYS A 107 -7.45 -9.57 11.44
CA LYS A 107 -6.13 -9.84 11.97
C LYS A 107 -5.55 -11.04 11.23
N CYS A 108 -4.41 -10.87 10.58
CA CYS A 108 -3.66 -11.97 9.99
C CYS A 108 -3.03 -12.79 11.13
N GLN A 109 -3.49 -14.03 11.31
CA GLN A 109 -2.84 -14.97 12.22
C GLN A 109 -1.74 -15.71 11.46
N ILE A 110 -0.49 -15.40 11.78
CA ILE A 110 0.63 -16.26 11.39
C ILE A 110 0.52 -17.52 12.25
N ILE A 111 0.07 -18.62 11.66
CA ILE A 111 0.15 -19.94 12.28
C ILE A 111 1.60 -20.39 12.12
N PRO A 112 2.38 -20.53 13.22
CA PRO A 112 3.76 -20.96 13.08
C PRO A 112 3.79 -22.36 12.47
N ILE A 113 4.67 -22.56 11.48
CA ILE A 113 4.74 -23.77 10.67
C ILE A 113 4.88 -25.05 11.54
N GLN A 114 5.51 -24.94 12.71
CA GLN A 114 5.63 -26.01 13.70
C GLN A 114 4.27 -26.56 14.19
N TYR A 115 3.20 -25.76 14.17
CA TYR A 115 1.85 -26.21 14.55
C TYR A 115 1.08 -26.87 13.40
N LEU A 116 1.55 -26.75 12.16
CA LEU A 116 0.96 -27.41 10.98
C LEU A 116 1.53 -28.82 10.76
N PHE A 117 2.70 -29.14 11.34
CA PHE A 117 3.38 -30.42 11.16
C PHE A 117 3.21 -31.42 12.31
N GLY A 118 2.42 -31.10 13.36
CA GLY A 118 1.98 -32.08 14.34
C GLY A 118 3.09 -32.91 15.02
N LEU A 119 4.27 -32.34 15.26
CA LEU A 119 5.31 -33.03 16.03
C LEU A 119 5.07 -32.78 17.52
N GLN A 120 4.36 -33.73 18.12
CA GLN A 120 4.36 -33.95 19.56
C GLN A 120 5.75 -34.44 19.97
N ILE A 121 6.50 -33.60 20.69
CA ILE A 121 7.56 -34.07 21.58
C ILE A 121 6.94 -34.58 22.89
#